data_AF-A0A9W6G6F9-F1
#
_entry.id   AF-A0A9W6G6F9-F1
#
_cell.length_a   1.000
_cell.length_b   1.000
_cell.length_c   1.000
_cell.angle_alpha   90.00
_cell.angle_beta   90.00
_cell.angle_gamma   90.00
#
_symmetry.space_group_name_H-M   'P 1'
#
loop_
_entity.id
_entity.type
_entity.pdbx_description
1 polymer ?
#
loop_
_entity_poly.entity_id
_entity_poly.type
_entity_poly.pdbx_seq_one_letter_code
_entity_poly.pdbx_strand_id
1 'polypeptide(L)'
;MSDAYSPVPELNLLKAFADRLGPVWYSDGFELREYGADAGLETWSEEPEFLGRLVPFANANGSGSNYAFWRCDDRSDLSGLPIAFIGDEGDLYIVARNLLELFQLLAIDDEALEPEFVERHSEAHEEYVAWLEQTYGLRPPVDREALRAAVKPDDDRFQAWLAQMGIG
;
A
#
# COMPACT_ATOMS: atom_id res chain seq x y z
N MET A 1 -5.70 -11.64 -24.05
CA MET A 1 -5.02 -10.61 -23.24
C MET A 1 -5.92 -10.37 -22.04
N SER A 2 -5.37 -10.40 -20.83
CA SER A 2 -6.20 -10.23 -19.64
C SER A 2 -6.64 -8.77 -19.55
N ASP A 3 -7.94 -8.48 -19.55
CA ASP A 3 -8.51 -7.15 -19.26
C ASP A 3 -8.39 -6.78 -17.76
N ALA A 4 -7.63 -7.57 -16.99
CA ALA A 4 -7.40 -7.35 -15.57
C ALA A 4 -6.43 -6.19 -15.35
N TYR A 5 -6.75 -5.36 -14.36
CA TYR A 5 -5.95 -4.22 -13.92
C TYR A 5 -4.58 -4.65 -13.35
N SER A 6 -4.52 -5.79 -12.67
CA SER A 6 -3.31 -6.31 -12.02
C SER A 6 -3.27 -7.84 -12.07
N PRO A 7 -2.09 -8.50 -12.01
CA PRO A 7 -2.01 -9.93 -11.72
C PRO A 7 -2.49 -10.31 -10.31
N VAL A 8 -2.72 -9.33 -9.42
CA VAL A 8 -3.18 -9.54 -8.04
C VAL A 8 -4.71 -9.49 -7.98
N PRO A 9 -5.41 -10.62 -7.71
CA PRO A 9 -6.89 -10.66 -7.70
C PRO A 9 -7.54 -9.61 -6.80
N GLU A 10 -6.97 -9.38 -5.62
CA GLU A 10 -7.47 -8.46 -4.61
C GLU A 10 -7.43 -7.00 -5.10
N LEU A 11 -6.41 -6.62 -5.88
CA LEU A 11 -6.35 -5.31 -6.52
C LEU A 11 -7.40 -5.14 -7.62
N ASN A 12 -7.75 -6.22 -8.35
CA ASN A 12 -8.84 -6.17 -9.33
C ASN A 12 -10.20 -5.98 -8.64
N LEU A 13 -10.40 -6.61 -7.47
CA LEU A 13 -11.59 -6.42 -6.67
C LEU A 13 -11.69 -4.98 -6.13
N LEU A 14 -10.58 -4.43 -5.64
CA LEU A 14 -10.52 -3.02 -5.20
C LEU A 14 -10.76 -2.06 -6.37
N LYS A 15 -10.19 -2.32 -7.55
CA LYS A 15 -10.42 -1.51 -8.75
C LYS A 15 -11.88 -1.51 -9.17
N ALA A 16 -12.54 -2.68 -9.18
CA ALA A 16 -13.97 -2.79 -9.49
C ALA A 16 -14.86 -2.12 -8.43
N PHE A 17 -14.41 -2.04 -7.18
CA PHE A 17 -15.06 -1.25 -6.13
C PHE A 17 -14.90 0.26 -6.42
N ALA A 18 -13.68 0.74 -6.61
CA ALA A 18 -13.39 2.16 -6.89
C ALA A 18 -14.12 2.66 -8.14
N ASP A 19 -14.14 1.86 -9.23
CA ASP A 19 -14.83 2.22 -10.48
C ASP A 19 -16.35 2.40 -10.31
N ARG A 20 -16.94 1.69 -9.34
CA ARG A 20 -18.37 1.80 -9.03
C ARG A 20 -18.69 3.06 -8.25
N LEU A 21 -17.77 3.50 -7.39
CA LEU A 21 -17.90 4.73 -6.62
C LEU A 21 -17.76 5.97 -7.52
N GLY A 22 -16.92 5.90 -8.56
CA GLY A 22 -16.62 7.03 -9.40
C GLY A 22 -15.54 7.94 -8.78
N PRO A 23 -15.52 9.25 -9.08
CA PRO A 23 -14.43 10.15 -8.68
C PRO A 23 -14.59 10.65 -7.24
N VAL A 24 -14.70 9.72 -6.28
CA VAL A 24 -14.79 10.01 -4.85
C VAL A 24 -13.73 9.24 -4.08
N TRP A 25 -13.19 9.86 -3.04
CA TRP A 25 -12.22 9.24 -2.15
C TRP A 25 -12.92 8.34 -1.14
N TYR A 26 -12.31 7.20 -0.83
CA TYR A 26 -12.73 6.28 0.22
C TYR A 26 -11.67 6.05 1.31
N SER A 27 -10.44 6.50 1.04
CA SER A 27 -9.35 6.62 1.99
C SER A 27 -8.56 7.85 1.58
N ASP A 28 -8.22 8.70 2.54
CA ASP A 28 -7.58 9.99 2.29
C ASP A 28 -6.26 9.82 1.55
N GLY A 29 -6.09 10.59 0.48
CA GLY A 29 -4.94 10.55 -0.42
C GLY A 29 -4.70 9.24 -1.20
N PHE A 30 -5.45 8.16 -0.96
CA PHE A 30 -5.23 6.87 -1.60
C PHE A 30 -5.90 6.78 -2.98
N GLU A 31 -5.11 6.48 -4.01
CA GLU A 31 -5.62 6.18 -5.36
C GLU A 31 -4.93 4.98 -5.98
N LEU A 32 -5.69 4.09 -6.62
CA LEU A 32 -5.08 3.08 -7.50
C LEU A 32 -4.52 3.77 -8.76
N ARG A 33 -3.27 3.46 -9.09
CA ARG A 33 -2.59 3.91 -10.32
C ARG A 33 -2.30 2.74 -11.24
N GLU A 34 -1.76 2.97 -12.42
CA GLU A 34 -1.34 1.87 -13.29
C GLU A 34 -0.35 0.93 -12.56
N TYR A 35 -0.65 -0.38 -12.56
CA TYR A 35 0.16 -1.39 -11.88
C TYR A 35 1.55 -1.50 -12.51
N GLY A 36 2.59 -1.35 -11.69
CA GLY A 36 3.98 -1.35 -12.11
C GLY A 36 4.44 -0.06 -12.79
N ALA A 37 3.61 0.99 -12.83
CA ALA A 37 4.03 2.28 -13.34
C ALA A 37 5.07 2.93 -12.42
N ASP A 38 5.93 3.76 -13.00
CA ASP A 38 7.03 4.40 -12.29
C ASP A 38 6.56 5.30 -11.14
N ALA A 39 7.14 5.07 -9.95
CA ALA A 39 6.89 5.82 -8.72
C ALA A 39 8.06 6.74 -8.34
N GLY A 40 8.92 7.10 -9.30
CA GLY A 40 10.11 7.93 -9.05
C GLY A 40 11.20 7.17 -8.30
N LEU A 41 11.24 5.84 -8.39
CA LEU A 41 12.23 5.00 -7.71
C LEU A 41 13.68 5.30 -8.16
N GLU A 42 13.83 5.77 -9.39
CA GLU A 42 15.11 6.23 -9.96
C GLU A 42 15.74 7.41 -9.21
N THR A 43 14.96 8.16 -8.42
CA THR A 43 15.50 9.20 -7.53
C THR A 43 16.30 8.62 -6.36
N TRP A 44 16.08 7.35 -6.03
CA TRP A 44 16.77 6.63 -4.96
C TRP A 44 17.94 5.81 -5.48
N SER A 45 17.75 5.09 -6.59
CA SER A 45 18.78 4.28 -7.22
C SER A 45 18.40 3.89 -8.64
N GLU A 46 19.38 3.86 -9.54
CA GLU A 46 19.23 3.33 -10.89
C GLU A 46 19.54 1.82 -10.96
N GLU A 47 19.90 1.18 -9.84
CA GLU A 47 20.27 -0.24 -9.80
C GLU A 47 19.08 -1.13 -10.21
N PRO A 48 19.22 -1.98 -11.26
CA PRO A 48 18.11 -2.80 -11.75
C PRO A 48 17.55 -3.76 -10.70
N GLU A 49 18.37 -4.20 -9.75
CA GLU A 49 17.92 -5.06 -8.66
C GLU A 49 16.97 -4.31 -7.71
N PHE A 50 17.25 -3.04 -7.40
CA PHE A 50 16.37 -2.20 -6.59
C PHE A 50 15.05 -1.93 -7.33
N LEU A 51 15.14 -1.44 -8.56
CA LEU A 51 13.98 -1.10 -9.39
C LEU A 51 13.08 -2.30 -9.67
N GLY A 52 13.66 -3.49 -9.90
CA GLY A 52 12.92 -4.71 -10.18
C GLY A 52 12.25 -5.35 -8.95
N ARG A 53 12.65 -4.96 -7.74
CA ARG A 53 12.14 -5.53 -6.48
C ARG A 53 10.96 -4.74 -5.90
N LEU A 54 10.70 -3.52 -6.36
CA LEU A 54 9.57 -2.69 -5.94
C LEU A 54 8.58 -2.58 -7.10
N VAL A 55 7.32 -2.97 -6.87
CA VAL A 55 6.26 -2.92 -7.90
C VAL A 55 5.16 -1.98 -7.44
N PRO A 56 5.17 -0.71 -7.86
CA PRO A 56 4.16 0.28 -7.48
C PRO A 56 2.76 -0.09 -7.96
N PHE A 57 1.74 0.32 -7.22
CA PHE A 57 0.34 0.09 -7.61
C PHE A 57 -0.65 1.15 -7.13
N ALA A 58 -0.29 1.99 -6.16
CA ALA A 58 -1.17 3.04 -5.66
C ALA A 58 -0.38 4.30 -5.28
N ASN A 59 -1.03 5.46 -5.36
CA ASN A 59 -0.62 6.63 -4.61
C ASN A 59 -0.96 6.38 -3.14
N ALA A 60 -0.02 6.68 -2.25
CA ALA A 60 -0.22 6.59 -0.82
C ALA A 60 -0.86 7.86 -0.25
N ASN A 61 -0.62 9.00 -0.92
CA ASN A 61 -1.17 10.27 -0.52
C ASN A 61 -1.34 11.28 -1.68
N GLY A 62 -1.81 12.48 -1.34
CA GLY A 62 -1.97 13.59 -2.27
C GLY A 62 -0.68 14.36 -2.61
N SER A 63 0.45 14.12 -1.94
CA SER A 63 1.72 14.86 -2.17
C SER A 63 2.64 14.17 -3.17
N GLY A 64 2.50 12.87 -3.39
CA GLY A 64 3.26 12.12 -4.39
C GLY A 64 3.90 10.83 -3.86
N SER A 65 3.63 10.46 -2.61
CA SER A 65 4.04 9.17 -2.05
C SER A 65 3.30 8.00 -2.71
N ASN A 66 3.91 6.82 -2.72
CA ASN A 66 3.37 5.63 -3.40
C ASN A 66 3.42 4.38 -2.53
N TYR A 67 2.50 3.44 -2.80
CA TYR A 67 2.58 2.07 -2.32
C TYR A 67 3.10 1.14 -3.41
N ALA A 68 3.99 0.24 -3.00
CA ALA A 68 4.56 -0.79 -3.86
C ALA A 68 4.63 -2.15 -3.17
N PHE A 69 4.48 -3.24 -3.92
CA PHE A 69 4.88 -4.56 -3.42
C PHE A 69 6.40 -4.64 -3.36
N TRP A 70 6.94 -5.06 -2.23
CA TRP A 70 8.34 -5.44 -2.13
C TRP A 70 8.50 -6.94 -2.39
N ARG A 71 9.11 -7.30 -3.51
CA ARG A 71 9.43 -8.67 -3.91
C ARG A 71 10.63 -9.21 -3.13
N CYS A 72 10.48 -9.36 -1.83
CA CYS A 72 11.55 -9.83 -0.93
C CYS A 72 12.02 -11.26 -1.20
N ASP A 73 11.23 -12.06 -1.92
CA ASP A 73 11.55 -13.42 -2.34
C ASP A 73 10.84 -13.75 -3.67
N ASP A 74 10.95 -15.00 -4.12
CA ASP A 74 10.48 -15.47 -5.44
C ASP A 74 9.08 -16.10 -5.40
N ARG A 75 8.27 -15.82 -4.36
CA ARG A 75 6.91 -16.36 -4.28
C ARG A 75 6.06 -15.89 -5.46
N SER A 76 5.19 -16.78 -5.95
CA SER A 76 4.23 -16.45 -7.00
C SER A 76 3.01 -15.68 -6.47
N ASP A 77 2.70 -15.85 -5.19
CA ASP A 77 1.60 -15.16 -4.53
C ASP A 77 2.03 -13.73 -4.14
N LEU A 78 1.60 -12.77 -4.95
CA LEU A 78 1.97 -11.37 -4.79
C LEU A 78 1.18 -10.67 -3.69
N SER A 79 -0.05 -11.10 -3.35
CA SER A 79 -0.86 -10.42 -2.33
C SER A 79 -0.28 -10.62 -0.92
N GLY A 80 0.46 -11.71 -0.72
CA GLY A 80 1.22 -12.00 0.50
C GLY A 80 2.60 -11.33 0.59
N LEU A 81 2.98 -10.45 -0.35
CA LEU A 81 4.22 -9.69 -0.25
C LEU A 81 4.05 -8.45 0.64
N PRO A 82 5.09 -8.03 1.39
CA PRO A 82 5.07 -6.77 2.12
C PRO A 82 4.82 -5.57 1.22
N ILE A 83 4.14 -4.57 1.77
CA ILE A 83 3.88 -3.30 1.09
C ILE A 83 4.88 -2.26 1.59
N ALA A 84 5.66 -1.72 0.67
CA ALA A 84 6.53 -0.57 0.91
C ALA A 84 5.75 0.74 0.70
N PHE A 85 5.98 1.69 1.60
CA PHE A 85 5.67 3.10 1.40
C PHE A 85 6.92 3.78 0.81
N ILE A 86 6.72 4.50 -0.30
CA ILE A 86 7.75 5.27 -0.99
C ILE A 86 7.37 6.73 -0.82
N GLY A 87 8.04 7.40 0.11
CA GLY A 87 7.80 8.80 0.47
C GLY A 87 8.42 9.76 -0.54
N ASP A 88 7.67 10.81 -0.88
CA ASP A 88 8.15 11.94 -1.67
C ASP A 88 9.09 12.87 -0.88
N GLU A 89 9.12 12.75 0.45
CA GLU A 89 10.05 13.45 1.35
C GLU A 89 11.31 12.63 1.69
N GLY A 90 11.51 11.47 1.06
CA GLY A 90 12.69 10.65 1.28
C GLY A 90 12.55 9.61 2.39
N ASP A 91 11.33 9.17 2.69
CA ASP A 91 11.06 8.02 3.56
C ASP A 91 10.83 6.75 2.75
N LEU A 92 11.40 5.62 3.18
CA LEU A 92 11.21 4.32 2.53
C LEU A 92 11.15 3.23 3.59
N TYR A 93 9.97 2.66 3.80
CA TYR A 93 9.73 1.67 4.87
C TYR A 93 8.59 0.70 4.52
N ILE A 94 8.47 -0.40 5.26
CA ILE A 94 7.33 -1.32 5.11
C ILE A 94 6.17 -0.83 5.96
N VAL A 95 5.02 -0.60 5.34
CA VAL A 95 3.79 -0.11 6.01
C VAL A 95 2.85 -1.24 6.41
N ALA A 96 2.87 -2.35 5.68
CA ALA A 96 1.98 -3.49 5.90
C ALA A 96 2.67 -4.80 5.50
N ARG A 97 2.37 -5.89 6.21
CA ARG A 97 2.96 -7.21 5.92
C ARG A 97 2.42 -7.86 4.64
N ASN A 98 1.26 -7.41 4.17
CA ASN A 98 0.58 -7.91 2.98
C ASN A 98 -0.49 -6.90 2.52
N LEU A 99 -1.09 -7.16 1.36
CA LEU A 99 -2.10 -6.29 0.77
C LEU A 99 -3.37 -6.17 1.62
N LEU A 100 -3.82 -7.26 2.26
CA LEU A 100 -5.03 -7.23 3.07
C LEU A 100 -4.85 -6.39 4.34
N GLU A 101 -3.65 -6.42 4.92
CA GLU A 101 -3.30 -5.55 6.04
C GLU A 101 -3.25 -4.08 5.62
N LEU A 102 -2.75 -3.76 4.42
CA LEU A 102 -2.89 -2.41 3.86
C LEU A 102 -4.37 -2.01 3.73
N PHE A 103 -5.25 -2.90 3.26
CA PHE A 103 -6.68 -2.58 3.17
C PHE A 103 -7.30 -2.27 4.54
N GLN A 104 -6.86 -2.94 5.61
CA GLN A 104 -7.27 -2.57 6.96
C GLN A 104 -6.77 -1.17 7.35
N LEU A 105 -5.54 -0.80 6.99
CA LEU A 105 -5.00 0.53 7.27
C LEU A 105 -5.75 1.64 6.49
N LEU A 106 -6.10 1.41 5.22
CA LEU A 106 -6.91 2.34 4.44
C LEU A 106 -8.31 2.55 5.05
N ALA A 107 -8.81 1.56 5.79
CA ALA A 107 -10.08 1.65 6.50
C ALA A 107 -10.02 2.53 7.76
N ILE A 108 -8.84 3.09 8.09
CA ILE A 108 -8.69 4.16 9.07
C ILE A 108 -9.00 5.51 8.42
N ASP A 109 -8.66 5.65 7.12
CA ASP A 109 -8.87 6.86 6.33
C ASP A 109 -8.16 8.08 6.93
N ASP A 110 -6.86 7.88 7.12
CA ASP A 110 -5.91 8.83 7.69
C ASP A 110 -4.58 8.65 6.96
N GLU A 111 -4.19 9.67 6.20
CA GLU A 111 -2.95 9.68 5.43
C GLU A 111 -1.71 9.51 6.31
N ALA A 112 -1.71 10.15 7.49
CA ALA A 112 -0.57 10.11 8.41
C ALA A 112 -0.47 8.78 9.16
N LEU A 113 -1.53 7.98 9.11
CA LEU A 113 -1.69 6.77 9.91
C LEU A 113 -1.36 7.01 11.40
N GLU A 114 -1.63 8.21 11.92
CA GLU A 114 -1.32 8.62 13.29
C GLU A 114 -2.46 8.31 14.27
N PRO A 115 -2.17 7.94 15.53
CA PRO A 115 -3.18 7.50 16.49
C PRO A 115 -4.18 8.58 16.93
N GLU A 116 -4.06 9.79 16.40
CA GLU A 116 -4.93 10.92 16.67
C GLU A 116 -6.33 10.69 16.04
N PHE A 117 -7.31 11.44 16.50
CA PHE A 117 -8.68 11.32 16.02
C PHE A 117 -8.78 11.76 14.56
N VAL A 118 -9.26 10.87 13.69
CA VAL A 118 -9.70 11.25 12.34
C VAL A 118 -10.92 12.15 12.49
N GLU A 119 -10.72 13.46 12.32
CA GLU A 119 -11.79 14.45 12.52
C GLU A 119 -12.87 14.34 11.44
N ARG A 120 -12.50 13.89 10.24
CA ARG A 120 -13.39 13.74 9.10
C ARG A 120 -12.93 12.62 8.19
N HIS A 121 -13.88 11.76 7.85
CA HIS A 121 -13.69 10.73 6.85
C HIS A 121 -13.96 11.23 5.42
N SER A 122 -13.30 10.58 4.47
CA SER A 122 -13.55 10.61 3.03
C SER A 122 -15.01 10.27 2.72
N GLU A 123 -15.52 10.79 1.60
CA GLU A 123 -16.94 10.70 1.23
C GLU A 123 -17.45 9.26 1.17
N ALA A 124 -16.66 8.33 0.61
CA ALA A 124 -17.04 6.93 0.44
C ALA A 124 -16.39 5.98 1.46
N HIS A 125 -15.97 6.51 2.62
CA HIS A 125 -15.30 5.73 3.66
C HIS A 125 -16.17 4.58 4.20
N GLU A 126 -17.43 4.87 4.52
CA GLU A 126 -18.35 3.86 5.08
C GLU A 126 -18.60 2.72 4.07
N GLU A 127 -18.72 3.06 2.78
CA GLU A 127 -18.84 2.10 1.69
C GLU A 127 -17.61 1.21 1.56
N TYR A 128 -16.41 1.75 1.80
CA TYR A 128 -15.18 0.98 1.79
C TYR A 128 -15.08 0.03 2.97
N VAL A 129 -15.40 0.50 4.19
CA VAL A 129 -15.44 -0.35 5.38
C VAL A 129 -16.45 -1.49 5.19
N ALA A 130 -17.64 -1.19 4.67
CA ALA A 130 -18.66 -2.20 4.38
C ALA A 130 -18.20 -3.19 3.30
N TRP A 131 -17.55 -2.71 2.25
CA TRP A 131 -17.00 -3.57 1.19
C TRP A 131 -15.88 -4.49 1.70
N LEU A 132 -14.98 -3.96 2.53
CA LEU A 132 -13.87 -4.69 3.14
C LEU A 132 -14.39 -5.83 4.04
N GLU A 133 -15.40 -5.54 4.87
CA GLU A 133 -16.03 -6.54 5.71
C GLU A 133 -16.78 -7.60 4.89
N GLN A 134 -17.54 -7.20 3.87
CA GLN A 134 -18.31 -8.14 3.04
C GLN A 134 -17.42 -9.03 2.17
N THR A 135 -16.30 -8.50 1.68
CA THR A 135 -15.43 -9.21 0.71
C THR A 135 -14.41 -10.09 1.42
N TYR A 136 -13.84 -9.62 2.54
CA TYR A 136 -12.73 -10.30 3.22
C TYR A 136 -13.00 -10.61 4.69
N GLY A 137 -14.12 -10.15 5.26
CA GLY A 137 -14.39 -10.29 6.70
C GLY A 137 -13.47 -9.43 7.56
N LEU A 138 -12.85 -8.39 6.98
CA LEU A 138 -11.90 -7.52 7.65
C LEU A 138 -12.55 -6.21 8.10
N ARG A 139 -11.98 -5.61 9.15
CA ARG A 139 -12.42 -4.34 9.72
C ARG A 139 -11.22 -3.42 9.94
N PRO A 140 -11.44 -2.11 10.12
CA PRO A 140 -10.40 -1.20 10.57
C PRO A 140 -9.70 -1.76 11.83
N PRO A 141 -8.38 -1.61 11.95
CA PRO A 141 -7.65 -2.16 13.07
C PRO A 141 -7.97 -1.41 14.35
N VAL A 142 -8.25 -2.16 15.41
CA VAL A 142 -8.52 -1.60 16.74
C VAL A 142 -7.22 -1.19 17.43
N ASP A 143 -6.14 -1.94 17.19
CA ASP A 143 -4.83 -1.73 17.82
C ASP A 143 -3.76 -1.46 16.75
N ARG A 144 -3.51 -0.17 16.52
CA ARG A 144 -2.53 0.32 15.53
C ARG A 144 -1.10 0.06 15.99
N GLU A 145 -0.84 0.09 17.30
CA GLU A 145 0.49 -0.20 17.85
C GLU A 145 0.86 -1.67 17.65
N ALA A 146 -0.09 -2.58 17.87
CA ALA A 146 0.11 -4.00 17.61
C ALA A 146 0.40 -4.28 16.12
N LEU A 147 -0.28 -3.57 15.20
CA LEU A 147 0.04 -3.66 13.76
C LEU A 147 1.44 -3.14 13.45
N ARG A 148 1.80 -1.93 13.92
CA ARG A 148 3.14 -1.36 13.74
C ARG A 148 4.23 -2.30 14.29
N ALA A 149 4.01 -2.89 15.47
CA ALA A 149 4.92 -3.86 16.06
C ALA A 149 5.03 -5.16 15.24
N ALA A 150 3.92 -5.61 14.64
CA ALA A 150 3.91 -6.81 13.80
C ALA A 150 4.63 -6.62 12.46
N VAL A 151 4.59 -5.40 11.89
CA VAL A 151 5.28 -5.04 10.63
C VAL A 151 6.79 -4.91 10.83
N LYS A 152 7.23 -4.52 12.04
CA LYS A 152 8.65 -4.22 12.34
C LYS A 152 9.66 -5.26 11.82
N PRO A 153 9.47 -6.58 11.92
CA PRO A 153 10.44 -7.54 11.38
C PRO A 153 10.60 -7.48 9.86
N ASP A 154 9.53 -7.21 9.10
CA ASP A 154 9.60 -7.03 7.66
C ASP A 154 10.28 -5.70 7.31
N ASP A 155 9.99 -4.64 8.07
CA ASP A 155 10.67 -3.35 7.92
C ASP A 155 12.16 -3.44 8.24
N ASP A 156 12.56 -4.07 9.35
CA ASP A 156 13.97 -4.30 9.69
C ASP A 156 14.72 -5.05 8.56
N ARG A 157 14.05 -6.04 7.93
CA ARG A 157 14.60 -6.77 6.77
C ARG A 157 14.73 -5.86 5.55
N PHE A 158 13.76 -4.98 5.34
CA PHE A 158 13.76 -4.03 4.22
C PHE A 158 14.87 -2.99 4.39
N GLN A 159 15.03 -2.39 5.56
CA GLN A 159 16.11 -1.48 5.87
C GLN A 159 17.49 -2.14 5.70
N ALA A 160 17.63 -3.39 6.13
CA ALA A 160 18.87 -4.15 5.92
C ALA A 160 19.17 -4.41 4.43
N TRP A 161 18.13 -4.60 3.60
CA TRP A 161 18.26 -4.74 2.15
C TRP A 161 18.62 -3.41 1.48
N LEU A 162 17.98 -2.30 1.85
CA LEU A 162 18.32 -0.95 1.36
C LEU A 162 19.77 -0.59 1.68
N ALA A 163 20.23 -0.86 2.90
CA ALA A 163 21.61 -0.63 3.32
C ALA A 163 22.63 -1.45 2.49
N GLN A 164 22.28 -2.66 2.07
CA GLN A 164 23.14 -3.47 1.18
C GLN A 164 23.22 -2.87 -0.22
N MET A 165 22.18 -2.17 -0.67
CA MET A 165 22.13 -1.46 -1.94
C MET A 165 22.78 -0.05 -1.87
N GLY A 166 23.20 0.39 -0.68
CA GLY A 166 23.74 1.74 -0.48
C GLY A 166 22.67 2.84 -0.48
N ILE A 167 21.42 2.50 -0.18
CA ILE A 167 20.28 3.41 -0.11
C ILE A 167 20.00 3.74 1.36
N GLY A 168 19.92 5.02 1.71
CA GLY A 168 19.61 5.51 3.05
C GLY A 168 19.73 7.02 3.19
#